data_AF-A0A0J9U513-F1
#
_entry.id   AF-A0A0J9U513-F1
#
_cell.length_a   1.000
_cell.length_b   1.000
_cell.length_c   1.000
_cell.angle_alpha   90.00
_cell.angle_beta   90.00
_cell.angle_gamma   90.00
#
_symmetry.space_group_name_H-M   'P 1'
#
loop_
_entity.id
_entity.type
_entity.pdbx_description
1 polymer ?
#
loop_
_entity_poly.entity_id
_entity_poly.type
_entity_poly.pdbx_seq_one_letter_code
_entity_poly.pdbx_strand_id
1 'polypeptide(L)'
;MKDDMNNKPTYEYLKKGLNDLGSYKKDYNHRYNKKKGLAKLDCYYEKKVFDSIDEIYELSRKVNNSKKILKKKMYKKFGYRHIFFSLLPLFGLILHVLFSEIGPFTKYCPSDCDEKHKISNKQEIAEIHQEAKLKLAPINTVTTQIIVILHTLFFVTLSISVITVTIYIFIKVIKYERLKSGKGKMNLKEYCRFCKDLINSKTN
;
A
#
# COMPACT_ATOMS: atom_id res chain seq x y z
N MET A 1 -31.45 42.67 43.23
CA MET A 1 -30.26 43.54 43.32
C MET A 1 -29.07 42.59 43.22
N LYS A 2 -28.55 42.40 41.99
CA LYS A 2 -27.15 42.68 41.61
C LYS A 2 -26.16 41.68 42.25
N ASP A 3 -25.38 40.84 41.55
CA ASP A 3 -24.78 41.03 40.23
C ASP A 3 -24.50 39.72 39.48
N ASP A 4 -24.49 39.92 38.17
CA ASP A 4 -24.17 39.03 37.06
C ASP A 4 -22.65 38.80 36.91
N MET A 5 -22.29 37.86 36.04
CA MET A 5 -20.99 37.67 35.38
C MET A 5 -19.78 37.16 36.20
N ASN A 6 -19.46 35.88 35.99
CA ASN A 6 -18.26 35.49 35.23
C ASN A 6 -18.18 33.97 35.05
N ASN A 7 -19.03 33.42 34.19
CA ASN A 7 -18.76 32.12 33.56
C ASN A 7 -17.75 32.35 32.42
N LYS A 8 -16.49 32.60 32.76
CA LYS A 8 -15.40 32.71 31.78
C LYS A 8 -14.75 31.32 31.69
N PRO A 9 -14.85 30.60 30.56
CA PRO A 9 -14.08 29.38 30.39
C PRO A 9 -12.60 29.76 30.45
N THR A 10 -11.88 29.17 31.40
CA THR A 10 -10.46 29.41 31.66
C THR A 10 -9.68 29.32 30.35
N TYR A 11 -8.66 30.17 30.15
CA TYR A 11 -7.74 30.12 29.00
C TYR A 11 -7.18 28.70 28.74
N GLU A 12 -7.07 27.87 29.78
CA GLU A 12 -6.76 26.44 29.65
C GLU A 12 -7.81 25.61 28.91
N TYR A 13 -9.11 25.91 29.02
CA TYR A 13 -10.19 25.26 28.26
C TYR A 13 -10.16 25.67 26.78
N LEU A 14 -9.83 26.93 26.48
CA LEU A 14 -9.60 27.39 25.10
C LEU A 14 -8.32 26.78 24.51
N LYS A 15 -7.30 26.51 25.33
CA LYS A 15 -6.02 25.91 24.92
C LYS A 15 -6.05 24.37 24.89
N LYS A 16 -6.92 23.71 25.67
CA LYS A 16 -7.17 22.25 25.65
C LYS A 16 -8.31 21.82 24.72
N GLY A 17 -9.15 22.74 24.24
CA GLY A 17 -10.48 22.42 23.71
C GLY A 17 -10.81 22.87 22.29
N LEU A 18 -9.86 23.40 21.51
CA LEU A 18 -10.00 23.36 20.05
C LEU A 18 -9.62 21.95 19.64
N ASN A 19 -10.63 21.10 19.47
CA ASN A 19 -10.49 19.71 19.07
C ASN A 19 -9.81 19.68 17.68
N ASP A 20 -8.47 19.70 17.62
CA ASP A 20 -7.69 19.90 16.39
C ASP A 20 -8.13 18.92 15.31
N LEU A 21 -8.37 17.66 15.67
CA LEU A 21 -8.95 16.67 14.76
C LEU A 21 -10.38 17.01 14.37
N GLY A 22 -11.25 17.35 15.31
CA GLY A 22 -12.65 17.69 15.07
C GLY A 22 -12.81 18.91 14.14
N SER A 23 -12.12 20.01 14.44
CA SER A 23 -12.04 21.21 13.60
C SER A 23 -11.44 20.89 12.23
N TYR A 24 -10.34 20.11 12.20
CA TYR A 24 -9.75 19.64 10.95
C TYR A 24 -10.75 18.85 10.10
N LYS A 25 -11.53 17.94 10.69
CA LYS A 25 -12.55 17.19 9.93
C LYS A 25 -13.70 18.08 9.46
N LYS A 26 -14.17 19.03 10.27
CA LYS A 26 -15.22 20.00 9.89
C LYS A 26 -14.85 20.82 8.66
N ASP A 27 -13.60 21.29 8.59
CA ASP A 27 -13.11 22.11 7.48
C ASP A 27 -12.80 21.32 6.19
N TYR A 28 -13.08 20.01 6.15
CA TYR A 28 -12.80 19.15 4.99
C TYR A 28 -13.39 19.72 3.70
N ASN A 29 -14.67 20.09 3.68
CA ASN A 29 -15.34 20.55 2.46
C ASN A 29 -14.69 21.81 1.90
N HIS A 30 -14.35 22.76 2.78
CA HIS A 30 -13.64 23.98 2.41
C HIS A 30 -12.26 23.65 1.81
N ARG A 31 -11.46 22.80 2.49
CA ARG A 31 -10.15 22.38 1.98
C ARG A 31 -10.26 21.65 0.65
N TYR A 32 -11.21 20.73 0.52
CA TYR A 32 -11.42 19.92 -0.68
C TYR A 32 -11.79 20.79 -1.89
N ASN A 33 -12.68 21.76 -1.71
CA ASN A 33 -13.12 22.67 -2.77
C ASN A 33 -12.00 23.59 -3.27
N LYS A 34 -11.07 23.97 -2.39
CA LYS A 34 -9.91 24.81 -2.75
C LYS A 34 -8.82 24.04 -3.53
N LYS A 35 -8.80 22.71 -3.47
CA LYS A 35 -7.75 21.87 -4.10
C LYS A 35 -8.11 21.52 -5.55
N LYS A 36 -7.09 21.31 -6.38
CA LYS A 36 -7.21 20.86 -7.79
C LYS A 36 -6.26 19.69 -8.07
N GLY A 37 -6.58 18.90 -9.09
CA GLY A 37 -5.75 17.77 -9.57
C GLY A 37 -5.41 16.76 -8.46
N LEU A 38 -4.13 16.35 -8.39
CA LEU A 38 -3.61 15.38 -7.42
C LEU A 38 -3.83 15.81 -5.97
N ALA A 39 -3.77 17.11 -5.68
CA ALA A 39 -3.97 17.61 -4.32
C ALA A 39 -5.43 17.44 -3.84
N LYS A 40 -6.38 17.38 -4.76
CA LYS A 40 -7.79 17.07 -4.48
C LYS A 40 -7.98 15.59 -4.18
N LEU A 41 -7.29 14.72 -4.95
CA LEU A 41 -7.25 13.28 -4.69
C LEU A 41 -6.60 12.97 -3.33
N ASP A 42 -5.46 13.58 -3.00
CA ASP A 42 -4.84 13.42 -1.67
C ASP A 42 -5.80 13.82 -0.55
N CYS A 43 -6.50 14.95 -0.70
CA CYS A 43 -7.47 15.39 0.30
C CYS A 43 -8.63 14.40 0.47
N TYR A 44 -9.11 13.81 -0.64
CA TYR A 44 -10.15 12.78 -0.63
C TYR A 44 -9.69 11.50 0.06
N TYR A 45 -8.52 10.98 -0.32
CA TYR A 45 -7.98 9.75 0.25
C TYR A 45 -7.62 9.90 1.72
N GLU A 46 -7.12 11.07 2.14
CA GLU A 46 -6.91 11.37 3.55
C GLU A 46 -8.19 11.27 4.35
N LYS A 47 -9.30 11.87 3.87
CA LYS A 47 -10.60 11.73 4.52
C LYS A 47 -11.01 10.27 4.62
N LYS A 48 -10.86 9.50 3.53
CA LYS A 48 -11.20 8.06 3.50
C LYS A 48 -10.42 7.25 4.53
N VAL A 49 -9.13 7.56 4.72
CA VAL A 49 -8.31 6.93 5.77
C VAL A 49 -8.79 7.36 7.15
N PHE A 50 -9.08 8.65 7.37
CA PHE A 50 -9.54 9.16 8.67
C PHE A 50 -10.88 8.54 9.08
N ASP A 51 -11.84 8.48 8.16
CA ASP A 51 -13.14 7.84 8.42
C ASP A 51 -12.97 6.34 8.73
N SER A 52 -12.03 5.67 8.05
CA SER A 52 -11.69 4.26 8.37
C SER A 52 -11.12 4.11 9.79
N ILE A 53 -10.30 5.05 10.25
CA ILE A 53 -9.75 5.06 11.62
C ILE A 53 -10.85 5.31 12.64
N ASP A 54 -11.78 6.25 12.39
CA ASP A 54 -12.91 6.49 13.29
C ASP A 54 -13.79 5.26 13.43
N GLU A 55 -14.10 4.57 12.33
CA GLU A 55 -14.84 3.31 12.38
C GLU A 55 -14.13 2.25 13.23
N ILE A 56 -12.79 2.19 13.18
CA ILE A 56 -12.00 1.30 14.05
C ILE A 56 -12.17 1.68 15.52
N TYR A 57 -12.11 2.98 15.85
CA TYR A 57 -12.35 3.46 17.21
C TYR A 57 -13.77 3.17 17.68
N GLU A 58 -14.80 3.36 16.85
CA GLU A 58 -16.18 2.98 17.16
C GLU A 58 -16.32 1.48 17.44
N LEU A 59 -15.72 0.65 16.59
CA LEU A 59 -15.73 -0.79 16.79
C LEU A 59 -15.01 -1.19 18.09
N SER A 60 -13.91 -0.50 18.44
CA SER A 60 -13.20 -0.77 19.70
C SER A 60 -14.02 -0.40 20.93
N ARG A 61 -14.85 0.64 20.87
CA ARG A 61 -15.72 1.05 21.98
C ARG A 61 -16.91 0.10 22.18
N LYS A 62 -17.47 -0.41 21.08
CA LYS A 62 -18.65 -1.31 21.11
C LYS A 62 -18.31 -2.75 21.51
N VAL A 63 -17.08 -3.18 21.28
CA VAL A 63 -16.63 -4.52 21.64
C VAL A 63 -16.13 -4.47 23.08
N ASN A 64 -16.80 -5.18 23.99
CA ASN A 64 -16.55 -5.18 25.44
C ASN A 64 -15.18 -5.78 25.80
N ASN A 65 -14.10 -5.08 25.45
CA ASN A 65 -12.69 -5.38 25.74
C ASN A 65 -12.11 -6.69 25.17
N SER A 66 -12.84 -7.45 24.36
CA SER A 66 -12.27 -8.62 23.68
C SER A 66 -11.40 -8.21 22.48
N LYS A 67 -10.10 -7.94 22.75
CA LYS A 67 -9.07 -7.62 21.74
C LYS A 67 -9.12 -8.56 20.52
N LYS A 68 -9.45 -9.84 20.72
CA LYS A 68 -9.60 -10.87 19.67
C LYS A 68 -10.76 -10.58 18.70
N ILE A 69 -11.94 -10.22 19.22
CA ILE A 69 -13.13 -9.93 18.39
C ILE A 69 -12.93 -8.63 17.61
N LEU A 70 -12.34 -7.62 18.25
CA LEU A 70 -11.98 -6.37 17.60
C LEU A 70 -11.03 -6.60 16.43
N LYS A 71 -9.92 -7.31 16.64
CA LYS A 71 -8.97 -7.66 15.56
C LYS A 71 -9.69 -8.37 14.41
N LYS A 72 -10.50 -9.39 14.69
CA LYS A 72 -11.25 -10.13 13.66
C LYS A 72 -12.16 -9.21 12.83
N LYS A 73 -12.92 -8.31 13.47
CA LYS A 73 -13.79 -7.35 12.78
C LYS A 73 -12.99 -6.33 11.95
N MET A 74 -11.86 -5.85 12.47
CA MET A 74 -10.96 -4.94 11.75
C MET A 74 -10.32 -5.60 10.53
N TYR A 75 -9.77 -6.81 10.66
CA TYR A 75 -9.22 -7.56 9.53
C TYR A 75 -10.29 -7.85 8.47
N LYS A 76 -11.53 -8.16 8.90
CA LYS A 76 -12.64 -8.40 7.97
C LYS A 76 -12.97 -7.17 7.12
N LYS A 77 -12.96 -5.98 7.72
CA LYS A 77 -13.38 -4.73 7.05
C LYS A 77 -12.25 -4.07 6.25
N PHE A 78 -11.03 -4.06 6.79
CA PHE A 78 -9.91 -3.30 6.22
C PHE A 78 -8.73 -4.18 5.82
N GLY A 79 -8.44 -5.19 6.64
CA GLY A 79 -7.28 -6.07 6.47
C GLY A 79 -7.33 -6.86 5.16
N TYR A 80 -8.41 -7.59 4.88
CA TYR A 80 -8.47 -8.45 3.69
C TYR A 80 -8.33 -7.67 2.38
N ARG A 81 -8.91 -6.47 2.28
CA ARG A 81 -8.77 -5.65 1.07
C ARG A 81 -7.31 -5.26 0.84
N HIS A 82 -6.60 -4.84 1.89
CA HIS A 82 -5.19 -4.49 1.78
C HIS A 82 -4.31 -5.72 1.56
N ILE A 83 -4.59 -6.83 2.23
CA ILE A 83 -3.87 -8.10 2.01
C ILE A 83 -4.02 -8.51 0.55
N PHE A 84 -5.24 -8.53 0.02
CA PHE A 84 -5.51 -8.89 -1.37
C PHE A 84 -4.77 -7.96 -2.35
N PHE A 85 -4.79 -6.64 -2.10
CA PHE A 85 -4.03 -5.69 -2.91
C PHE A 85 -2.52 -5.94 -2.85
N SER A 86 -1.98 -6.27 -1.67
CA SER A 86 -0.56 -6.60 -1.49
C SER A 86 -0.15 -7.93 -2.14
N LEU A 87 -1.09 -8.82 -2.47
CA LEU A 87 -0.80 -10.06 -3.20
C LEU A 87 -0.66 -9.84 -4.72
N LEU A 88 -1.09 -8.70 -5.27
CA LEU A 88 -1.03 -8.44 -6.72
C LEU A 88 0.38 -8.59 -7.32
N PRO A 89 1.46 -8.09 -6.70
CA PRO A 89 2.81 -8.28 -7.24
C PRO A 89 3.25 -9.74 -7.28
N LEU A 90 2.65 -10.64 -6.49
CA LEU A 90 3.01 -12.06 -6.51
C LEU A 90 2.70 -12.71 -7.87
N PHE A 91 1.66 -12.25 -8.58
CA PHE A 91 1.39 -12.71 -9.95
C PHE A 91 2.56 -12.34 -10.89
N GLY A 92 3.20 -11.21 -10.64
CA GLY A 92 4.41 -10.78 -11.36
C GLY A 92 5.63 -11.66 -11.10
N LEU A 93 5.70 -12.33 -9.95
CA LEU A 93 6.79 -13.27 -9.63
C LEU A 93 6.63 -14.61 -10.36
N ILE A 94 5.40 -15.04 -10.65
CA ILE A 94 5.13 -16.33 -11.28
C ILE A 94 5.88 -16.45 -12.61
N LEU A 95 5.82 -15.43 -13.47
CA LEU A 95 6.53 -15.47 -14.75
C LEU A 95 8.05 -15.53 -14.54
N HIS A 96 8.58 -14.79 -13.55
CA HIS A 96 10.01 -14.83 -13.26
C HIS A 96 10.46 -16.22 -12.81
N VAL A 97 9.65 -16.91 -12.02
CA VAL A 97 9.89 -18.31 -11.61
C VAL A 97 9.79 -19.26 -12.80
N LEU A 98 8.78 -19.08 -13.66
CA LEU A 98 8.53 -19.93 -14.83
C LEU A 98 9.70 -19.90 -15.83
N PHE A 99 10.30 -18.73 -16.03
CA PHE A 99 11.43 -18.50 -16.94
C PHE A 99 12.80 -18.45 -16.22
N SER A 100 12.84 -18.73 -14.91
CA SER A 100 14.10 -18.83 -14.15
C SER A 100 14.94 -20.01 -14.62
N GLU A 101 16.22 -20.06 -14.25
CA GLU A 101 17.15 -21.17 -14.57
C GLU A 101 16.70 -22.54 -14.05
N ILE A 102 15.76 -22.59 -13.10
CA ILE A 102 15.18 -23.81 -12.52
C ILE A 102 13.74 -24.03 -13.03
N GLY A 103 13.22 -23.08 -13.81
CA GLY A 103 11.85 -23.05 -14.29
C GLY A 103 11.55 -24.13 -15.34
N PRO A 104 10.27 -24.48 -15.54
CA PRO A 104 9.86 -25.48 -16.53
C PRO A 104 10.17 -25.05 -17.98
N PHE A 105 10.31 -23.74 -18.23
CA PHE A 105 10.61 -23.22 -19.57
C PHE A 105 12.11 -23.16 -19.91
N THR A 106 12.98 -23.59 -19.02
CA THR A 106 14.45 -23.71 -19.26
C THR A 106 14.79 -24.64 -20.41
N LYS A 107 13.93 -25.62 -20.66
CA LYS A 107 14.07 -26.60 -21.76
C LYS A 107 13.42 -26.14 -23.05
N TYR A 108 13.05 -24.87 -23.18
CA TYR A 108 12.41 -24.34 -24.37
C TYR A 108 13.36 -23.42 -25.14
N CYS A 109 13.45 -23.64 -26.44
CA CYS A 109 14.21 -22.81 -27.34
C CYS A 109 13.26 -22.00 -28.23
N PRO A 110 13.49 -20.70 -28.45
CA PRO A 110 12.72 -19.92 -29.41
C PRO A 110 12.77 -20.49 -30.83
N SER A 111 11.76 -20.16 -31.65
CA SER A 111 11.63 -20.67 -33.02
C SER A 111 12.75 -20.23 -33.97
N ASP A 112 13.51 -19.19 -33.61
CA ASP A 112 14.60 -18.56 -34.39
C ASP A 112 15.99 -18.88 -33.82
N CYS A 113 16.19 -20.08 -33.28
CA CYS A 113 17.42 -20.48 -32.60
C CYS A 113 18.58 -20.91 -33.52
N ASP A 114 18.39 -20.90 -34.83
CA ASP A 114 19.30 -21.46 -35.84
C ASP A 114 20.75 -20.95 -35.70
N GLU A 115 20.90 -19.63 -35.51
CA GLU A 115 22.21 -18.97 -35.35
C GLU A 115 22.95 -19.42 -34.07
N LYS A 116 22.21 -19.70 -32.99
CA LYS A 116 22.81 -20.15 -31.72
C LYS A 116 23.37 -21.57 -31.81
N HIS A 117 22.87 -22.36 -32.76
CA HIS A 117 23.27 -23.74 -32.95
C HIS A 117 24.17 -23.95 -34.18
N LYS A 118 24.47 -22.88 -34.96
CA LYS A 118 25.30 -22.92 -36.18
C LYS A 118 24.78 -23.89 -37.25
N ILE A 119 23.46 -23.97 -37.42
CA ILE A 119 22.81 -24.96 -38.29
C ILE A 119 22.38 -24.34 -39.63
N SER A 120 22.39 -25.14 -40.70
CA SER A 120 22.02 -24.71 -42.06
C SER A 120 20.63 -25.19 -42.54
N ASN A 121 20.02 -26.20 -41.89
CA ASN A 121 18.74 -26.77 -42.31
C ASN A 121 17.78 -27.10 -41.13
N LYS A 122 16.48 -27.24 -41.41
CA LYS A 122 15.43 -27.47 -40.39
C LYS A 122 15.43 -28.85 -39.74
N GLN A 123 15.97 -29.86 -40.42
CA GLN A 123 15.93 -31.26 -39.97
C GLN A 123 16.97 -31.48 -38.87
N GLU A 124 18.15 -30.89 -39.04
CA GLU A 124 19.25 -30.85 -38.08
C GLU A 124 18.87 -30.09 -36.79
N ILE A 125 18.04 -29.05 -36.87
CA ILE A 125 17.48 -28.37 -35.68
C ILE A 125 16.62 -29.31 -34.85
N ALA A 126 15.74 -30.10 -35.46
CA ALA A 126 14.88 -31.03 -34.74
C ALA A 126 15.69 -32.12 -34.02
N GLU A 127 16.73 -32.64 -34.67
CA GLU A 127 17.64 -33.65 -34.11
C GLU A 127 18.43 -33.11 -32.91
N ILE A 128 19.01 -31.91 -33.02
CA ILE A 128 19.77 -31.27 -31.93
C ILE A 128 18.88 -31.00 -30.71
N HIS A 129 17.63 -30.57 -30.93
CA HIS A 129 16.68 -30.36 -29.83
C HIS A 129 16.26 -31.68 -29.18
N GLN A 130 16.09 -32.74 -29.96
CA GLN A 130 15.76 -34.06 -29.44
C GLN A 130 16.90 -34.64 -28.60
N GLU A 131 18.15 -34.52 -29.05
CA GLU A 131 19.35 -34.96 -28.33
C GLU A 131 19.55 -34.17 -27.03
N ALA A 132 19.41 -32.84 -27.08
CA ALA A 132 19.52 -31.96 -25.92
C ALA A 132 18.29 -32.00 -24.98
N LYS A 133 17.24 -32.75 -25.32
CA LYS A 133 15.94 -32.78 -24.62
C LYS A 133 15.29 -31.40 -24.49
N LEU A 134 15.49 -30.55 -25.49
CA LEU A 134 14.90 -29.22 -25.62
C LEU A 134 13.65 -29.28 -26.51
N LYS A 135 12.68 -28.40 -26.26
CA LYS A 135 11.47 -28.23 -27.07
C LYS A 135 11.52 -26.91 -27.82
N LEU A 136 11.15 -26.93 -29.09
CA LEU A 136 11.03 -25.71 -29.87
C LEU A 136 9.70 -25.01 -29.52
N ALA A 137 9.79 -23.76 -29.06
CA ALA A 137 8.64 -22.91 -28.78
C ALA A 137 8.22 -22.18 -30.07
N PRO A 138 6.90 -21.99 -30.32
CA PRO A 138 6.41 -21.27 -31.50
C PRO A 138 6.57 -19.74 -31.39
N ILE A 139 7.54 -19.27 -30.59
CA ILE A 139 7.77 -17.87 -30.26
C ILE A 139 9.24 -17.57 -30.56
N ASN A 140 9.52 -16.44 -31.22
CA ASN A 140 10.89 -16.03 -31.51
C ASN A 140 11.57 -15.36 -30.30
N THR A 141 12.88 -15.13 -30.41
CA THR A 141 13.72 -14.62 -29.33
C THR A 141 13.32 -13.19 -28.96
N VAL A 142 13.05 -12.35 -29.95
CA VAL A 142 12.68 -10.95 -29.75
C VAL A 142 11.35 -10.82 -29.00
N THR A 143 10.31 -11.55 -29.41
CA THR A 143 9.01 -11.57 -28.74
C THR A 143 9.13 -12.09 -27.31
N THR A 144 9.94 -13.14 -27.09
CA THR A 144 10.19 -13.66 -25.74
C THR A 144 10.83 -12.59 -24.84
N GLN A 145 11.84 -11.86 -25.34
CA GLN A 145 12.47 -10.76 -24.60
C GLN A 145 11.49 -9.62 -24.30
N ILE A 146 10.65 -9.23 -25.27
CA ILE A 146 9.62 -8.19 -25.07
C ILE A 146 8.65 -8.61 -23.97
N ILE A 147 8.18 -9.86 -23.97
CA ILE A 147 7.28 -10.39 -22.93
C ILE A 147 7.94 -10.30 -21.55
N VAL A 148 9.19 -10.75 -21.43
CA VAL A 148 9.93 -10.71 -20.16
C VAL A 148 10.11 -9.28 -19.67
N ILE A 149 10.48 -8.35 -20.55
CA ILE A 149 10.67 -6.93 -20.20
C ILE A 149 9.35 -6.31 -19.74
N LEU A 150 8.27 -6.43 -20.52
CA LEU A 150 6.97 -5.86 -20.17
C LEU A 150 6.45 -6.41 -18.85
N HIS A 151 6.59 -7.71 -18.63
CA HIS A 151 6.16 -8.33 -17.38
C HIS A 151 7.01 -7.90 -16.18
N THR A 152 8.32 -7.75 -16.37
CA THR A 152 9.22 -7.22 -15.34
C THR A 152 8.84 -5.79 -14.97
N LEU A 153 8.58 -4.93 -15.95
CA LEU A 153 8.11 -3.56 -15.73
C LEU A 153 6.77 -3.53 -14.99
N PHE A 154 5.84 -4.40 -15.36
CA PHE A 154 4.55 -4.54 -14.69
C PHE A 154 4.73 -4.95 -13.22
N PHE A 155 5.56 -5.96 -12.95
CA PHE A 155 5.87 -6.41 -11.59
C PHE A 155 6.49 -5.29 -10.72
N VAL A 156 7.49 -4.58 -11.26
CA VAL A 156 8.14 -3.46 -10.55
C VAL A 156 7.14 -2.34 -10.26
N THR A 157 6.33 -1.98 -11.26
CA THR A 157 5.32 -0.92 -11.12
C THR A 157 4.27 -1.27 -10.07
N LEU A 158 3.74 -2.50 -10.09
CA LEU A 158 2.80 -2.97 -9.07
C LEU A 158 3.44 -2.96 -7.68
N SER A 159 4.69 -3.43 -7.56
CA SER A 159 5.42 -3.46 -6.29
C SER A 159 5.58 -2.06 -5.70
N ILE A 160 6.03 -1.09 -6.51
CA ILE A 160 6.16 0.32 -6.11
C ILE A 160 4.80 0.88 -5.71
N SER A 161 3.73 0.56 -6.44
CA SER A 161 2.38 1.03 -6.10
C SER A 161 1.91 0.53 -4.73
N VAL A 162 2.14 -0.75 -4.40
CA VAL A 162 1.78 -1.34 -3.11
C VAL A 162 2.56 -0.69 -1.97
N ILE A 163 3.86 -0.52 -2.14
CA ILE A 163 4.74 0.14 -1.16
C ILE A 163 4.28 1.59 -0.93
N THR A 164 4.01 2.33 -2.01
CA THR A 164 3.58 3.73 -1.94
C THR A 164 2.25 3.88 -1.21
N VAL A 165 1.25 3.06 -1.52
CA VAL A 165 -0.05 3.06 -0.83
C VAL A 165 0.11 2.71 0.65
N THR A 166 0.97 1.74 0.96
CA THR A 166 1.25 1.32 2.34
C THR A 166 1.86 2.46 3.15
N ILE A 167 2.93 3.09 2.63
CA ILE A 167 3.58 4.25 3.25
C ILE A 167 2.59 5.41 3.42
N TYR A 168 1.77 5.67 2.39
CA TYR A 168 0.74 6.71 2.44
C TYR A 168 -0.24 6.49 3.59
N ILE A 169 -0.77 5.27 3.74
CA ILE A 169 -1.68 4.93 4.84
C ILE A 169 -1.00 5.17 6.19
N PHE A 170 0.25 4.72 6.38
CA PHE A 170 1.00 4.96 7.63
C PHE A 170 1.16 6.44 7.95
N ILE A 171 1.56 7.25 6.97
CA ILE A 171 1.69 8.71 7.13
C ILE A 171 0.36 9.33 7.56
N LYS A 172 -0.76 8.93 6.94
CA LYS A 172 -2.08 9.45 7.28
C LYS A 172 -2.57 8.97 8.66
N VAL A 173 -2.29 7.73 9.06
CA VAL A 173 -2.58 7.24 10.42
C VAL A 173 -1.84 8.06 11.47
N ILE A 174 -0.55 8.35 11.25
CA ILE A 174 0.24 9.14 12.21
C ILE A 174 -0.26 10.60 12.23
N LYS A 175 -0.64 11.16 11.07
CA LYS A 175 -1.28 12.48 11.02
C LYS A 175 -2.59 12.51 11.81
N TYR A 176 -3.42 11.47 11.73
CA TYR A 176 -4.65 11.34 12.50
C TYR A 176 -4.37 11.35 14.01
N GLU A 177 -3.48 10.46 14.48
CA GLU A 177 -3.14 10.35 15.92
C GLU A 177 -2.54 11.64 16.47
N ARG A 178 -1.73 12.31 15.64
CA ARG A 178 -1.15 13.61 15.96
C ARG A 178 -2.23 14.68 16.16
N LEU A 179 -3.16 14.82 15.21
CA LEU A 179 -4.27 15.77 15.31
C LEU A 179 -5.19 15.44 16.48
N LYS A 180 -5.41 14.14 16.76
CA LYS A 180 -6.16 13.67 17.92
C LYS A 180 -5.50 14.07 19.24
N SER A 181 -4.17 14.10 19.27
CA SER A 181 -3.38 14.48 20.44
C SER A 181 -3.18 16.01 20.57
N GLY A 182 -3.80 16.83 19.72
CA GLY A 182 -3.63 18.29 19.72
C GLY A 182 -2.21 18.75 19.36
N LYS A 183 -1.47 17.92 18.61
CA LYS A 183 -0.07 18.20 18.25
C LYS A 183 0.01 18.82 16.85
N GLY A 184 0.81 19.88 16.72
CA GLY A 184 1.10 20.56 15.46
C GLY A 184 2.02 19.78 14.52
N LYS A 185 2.57 20.43 13.48
CA LYS A 185 3.61 19.82 12.64
C LYS A 185 4.84 19.48 13.50
N MET A 186 5.39 18.29 13.29
CA MET A 186 6.53 17.76 14.04
C MET A 186 7.72 17.59 13.09
N ASN A 187 8.94 17.76 13.62
CA ASN A 187 10.16 17.37 12.93
C ASN A 187 10.37 15.84 12.97
N LEU A 188 11.37 15.32 12.25
CA LEU A 188 11.63 13.88 12.16
C LEU A 188 11.91 13.23 13.52
N LYS A 189 12.67 13.90 14.41
CA LYS A 189 13.01 13.38 15.74
C LYS A 189 11.77 13.28 16.64
N GLU A 190 10.90 14.27 16.58
CA GLU A 190 9.60 14.27 17.27
C GLU A 190 8.66 13.21 16.68
N TYR A 191 8.67 13.05 15.36
CA TYR A 191 7.89 12.02 14.67
C TYR A 191 8.29 10.62 15.14
N CYS A 192 9.59 10.31 15.17
CA CYS A 192 10.08 9.02 15.65
C CYS A 192 9.72 8.77 17.13
N ARG A 193 9.87 9.79 18.00
CA ARG A 193 9.47 9.70 19.41
C ARG A 193 7.96 9.47 19.55
N PHE A 194 7.14 10.22 18.82
CA PHE A 194 5.69 10.06 18.83
C PHE A 194 5.27 8.66 18.36
N CYS A 195 5.90 8.13 17.32
CA CYS A 195 5.65 6.76 16.87
C CYS A 195 6.02 5.72 17.95
N LYS A 196 7.16 5.91 18.62
CA LYS A 196 7.59 5.06 19.76
C LYS A 196 6.56 5.09 20.89
N ASP A 197 6.10 6.28 21.27
CA ASP A 197 5.10 6.47 22.34
C ASP A 197 3.75 5.82 21.97
N LEU A 198 3.31 5.92 20.70
CA LEU A 198 2.08 5.31 20.21
C LEU A 198 2.12 3.77 20.24
N ILE A 199 3.29 3.18 19.99
CA ILE A 199 3.48 1.73 20.04
C ILE A 199 3.49 1.25 21.49
N ASN A 200 4.21 1.96 22.37
CA ASN A 200 4.41 1.59 23.77
C ASN A 200 3.17 1.86 24.65
N SER A 201 2.37 2.88 24.34
CA SER A 201 1.13 3.19 25.09
C SER A 201 0.01 2.16 24.90
N LYS A 202 0.10 1.27 23.91
CA LYS A 202 -0.85 0.16 23.71
C LYS A 202 -0.42 -1.14 24.43
N THR A 203 0.73 -1.14 25.10
CA THR A 203 1.29 -2.31 25.79
C THR A 203 0.98 -2.35 27.29
N ASN A 204 0.51 -1.23 27.85
CA ASN A 204 -0.06 -1.14 29.20
C ASN A 204 -1.60 -1.13 29.14
#